data_AF-A0A2E6C2B2-F1
#
_entry.id   AF-A0A2E6C2B2-F1
#
_cell.length_a   1.000
_cell.length_b   1.000
_cell.length_c   1.000
_cell.angle_alpha   90.00
_cell.angle_beta   90.00
_cell.angle_gamma   90.00
#
_symmetry.space_group_name_H-M   'P 1'
#
loop_
_entity.id
_entity.type
_entity.pdbx_description
1 polymer ?
#
loop_
_entity_poly.entity_id
_entity_poly.type
_entity_poly.pdbx_seq_one_letter_code
_entity_poly.pdbx_strand_id
1 'polypeptide(L)'
;MNTATKVVLVLGAIFLIGGIAMFAVGVGSVSNLEEADFPFDIENQTSGTIMIDDKDGLGDIGITFWVEGTYEDSDNNGIWDVCENIQITITDVPEINKEWDYAENYDGDFYFEVVHNHSGGGESDCSDDAQNKELGRSADGFVKIGRACYACYAGNVSFESSQPVWVTYDDPIIEEIMDEVVGIFAGFGLGFIGTCCGVIFLIIGLIMALTMKGGGQQQMMYMPPADNMMIAQQPTVQPTTTHMSQPDFGQPPQGGL
;
A
#
# COMPACT_ATOMS: atom_id res chain seq x y z
N MET A 1 -2.39 -13.35 43.54
CA MET A 1 -2.03 -12.98 42.17
C MET A 1 -0.61 -12.42 42.19
N ASN A 2 0.32 -13.06 41.48
CA ASN A 2 1.70 -12.60 41.41
C ASN A 2 1.78 -11.29 40.59
N THR A 3 2.92 -10.61 40.69
CA THR A 3 3.15 -9.33 39.99
C THR A 3 3.01 -9.49 38.47
N ALA A 4 3.43 -10.63 37.91
CA ALA A 4 3.33 -10.92 36.49
C ALA A 4 1.87 -10.97 35.98
N THR A 5 0.97 -11.69 36.66
CA THR A 5 -0.45 -11.75 36.27
C THR A 5 -1.14 -10.38 36.38
N LYS A 6 -0.76 -9.56 37.37
CA LYS A 6 -1.27 -8.17 37.48
C LYS A 6 -0.85 -7.33 36.28
N VAL A 7 0.43 -7.39 35.89
CA VAL A 7 0.96 -6.61 34.77
C VAL A 7 0.32 -7.04 33.46
N VAL A 8 0.17 -8.35 33.21
CA VAL A 8 -0.45 -8.88 31.99
C VAL A 8 -1.92 -8.48 31.86
N LEU A 9 -2.68 -8.52 32.95
CA LEU A 9 -4.09 -8.10 32.94
C LEU A 9 -4.25 -6.59 32.71
N VAL A 10 -3.39 -5.77 33.32
CA VAL A 10 -3.41 -4.30 33.14
C VAL A 10 -3.04 -3.94 31.70
N LEU A 11 -2.00 -4.56 31.14
CA LEU A 11 -1.62 -4.34 29.74
C LEU A 11 -2.73 -4.78 28.79
N GLY A 12 -3.31 -5.97 29.01
CA GLY A 12 -4.44 -6.45 28.20
C GLY A 12 -5.65 -5.49 28.25
N ALA A 13 -5.96 -4.92 29.42
CA ALA A 13 -7.03 -3.94 29.57
C ALA A 13 -6.73 -2.62 28.84
N ILE A 14 -5.49 -2.13 28.89
CA ILE A 14 -5.07 -0.91 28.20
C ILE A 14 -5.14 -1.10 26.68
N PHE A 15 -4.64 -2.23 26.16
CA PHE A 15 -4.71 -2.56 24.73
C PHE A 15 -6.16 -2.74 24.26
N LEU A 16 -7.01 -3.36 25.07
CA LEU A 16 -8.43 -3.53 24.76
C LEU A 16 -9.15 -2.17 24.71
N ILE A 17 -9.00 -1.33 25.73
CA ILE A 17 -9.68 -0.02 25.80
C ILE A 17 -9.18 0.90 24.68
N GLY A 18 -7.87 0.94 24.47
CA GLY A 18 -7.27 1.71 23.37
C GLY A 18 -7.72 1.20 22.01
N GLY A 19 -7.75 -0.13 21.80
CA GLY A 19 -8.23 -0.75 20.58
C GLY A 19 -9.71 -0.45 20.30
N ILE A 20 -10.58 -0.54 21.30
CA ILE A 20 -12.01 -0.23 21.16
C ILE A 20 -12.21 1.25 20.82
N ALA A 21 -11.49 2.16 21.46
CA ALA A 21 -11.59 3.59 21.18
C ALA A 21 -11.16 3.90 19.74
N MET A 22 -10.03 3.36 19.29
CA MET A 22 -9.54 3.54 17.91
C MET A 22 -10.45 2.87 16.88
N PHE A 23 -11.00 1.70 17.19
CA PHE A 23 -11.97 1.01 16.34
C PHE A 23 -13.29 1.79 16.23
N ALA A 24 -13.78 2.39 17.31
CA ALA A 24 -14.99 3.21 17.28
C ALA A 24 -14.82 4.50 16.46
N VAL A 25 -13.63 5.11 16.52
CA VAL A 25 -13.27 6.23 15.64
C VAL A 25 -13.23 5.76 14.19
N GLY A 26 -12.62 4.61 13.91
CA GLY A 26 -12.63 4.00 12.57
C GLY A 26 -14.05 3.76 12.04
N VAL A 27 -14.93 3.13 12.82
CA VAL A 27 -16.33 2.85 12.42
C VAL A 27 -17.10 4.12 12.11
N GLY A 28 -16.89 5.21 12.88
CA GLY A 28 -17.51 6.51 12.59
C GLY A 28 -17.01 7.18 11.31
N SER A 29 -15.78 6.85 10.87
CA SER A 29 -15.26 7.27 9.56
C SER A 29 -15.86 6.47 8.40
N VAL A 30 -16.25 5.20 8.60
CA VAL A 30 -16.89 4.40 7.52
C VAL A 30 -18.27 4.91 7.15
N SER A 31 -19.03 5.46 8.11
CA SER A 31 -20.33 6.05 7.82
C SER A 31 -20.26 7.32 6.95
N ASN A 32 -19.08 7.94 6.80
CA ASN A 32 -18.88 9.08 5.89
C ASN A 32 -18.34 8.63 4.52
N LEU A 33 -17.94 7.36 4.35
CA LEU A 33 -17.41 6.83 3.08
C LEU A 33 -18.49 6.45 2.07
N GLU A 34 -19.73 6.24 2.51
CA GLU A 34 -20.86 6.04 1.58
C GLU A 34 -21.17 7.33 0.77
N GLU A 35 -20.53 8.45 1.10
CA GLU A 35 -20.85 9.78 0.58
C GLU A 35 -19.59 10.57 0.15
N ALA A 36 -18.45 9.89 -0.03
CA ALA A 36 -17.30 10.46 -0.73
C ALA A 36 -17.59 10.44 -2.24
N ASP A 37 -18.41 11.39 -2.69
CA ASP A 37 -18.66 11.65 -4.10
C ASP A 37 -17.43 12.33 -4.68
N PHE A 38 -16.59 11.56 -5.38
CA PHE A 38 -15.44 12.10 -6.10
C PHE A 38 -15.98 12.84 -7.34
N PRO A 39 -15.96 14.17 -7.39
CA PRO A 39 -16.54 14.90 -8.51
C PRO A 39 -15.74 14.65 -9.79
N PHE A 40 -16.40 14.81 -10.93
CA PHE A 40 -15.72 14.88 -12.22
C PHE A 40 -15.22 16.31 -12.44
N ASP A 41 -14.03 16.46 -13.00
CA ASP A 41 -13.50 17.77 -13.41
C ASP A 41 -14.22 18.30 -14.64
N ILE A 42 -14.66 17.39 -15.51
CA ILE A 42 -15.48 17.68 -16.69
C ILE A 42 -16.64 16.70 -16.72
N GLU A 43 -17.85 17.23 -16.84
CA GLU A 43 -19.09 16.45 -16.88
C GLU A 43 -19.83 16.63 -18.19
N ASN A 44 -20.16 15.52 -18.85
CA ASN A 44 -21.04 15.47 -20.01
C ASN A 44 -20.64 16.45 -21.12
N GLN A 45 -19.35 16.44 -21.49
CA GLN A 45 -18.81 17.30 -22.56
C GLN A 45 -18.18 16.46 -23.67
N THR A 46 -18.19 16.97 -24.90
CA THR A 46 -17.49 16.38 -26.05
C THR A 46 -16.10 16.99 -26.27
N SER A 47 -15.70 17.95 -25.45
CA SER A 47 -14.39 18.59 -25.50
C SER A 47 -14.12 19.28 -24.17
N GLY A 48 -12.86 19.40 -23.79
CA GLY A 48 -12.49 20.19 -22.63
C GLY A 48 -10.99 20.33 -22.47
N THR A 49 -10.62 21.13 -21.47
CA THR A 49 -9.22 21.38 -21.11
C THR A 49 -9.07 21.23 -19.60
N ILE A 50 -8.09 20.43 -19.18
CA ILE A 50 -7.69 20.24 -17.79
C ILE A 50 -6.27 20.78 -17.63
N MET A 51 -5.99 21.39 -16.48
CA MET A 51 -4.65 21.85 -16.12
C MET A 51 -4.01 20.84 -15.16
N ILE A 52 -2.93 20.20 -15.60
CA ILE A 52 -2.11 19.30 -14.80
C ILE A 52 -1.21 20.12 -13.87
N ASP A 53 -1.24 19.80 -12.57
CA ASP A 53 -0.46 20.43 -11.50
C ASP A 53 0.64 19.47 -11.01
N ASP A 54 1.68 19.27 -11.82
CA ASP A 54 2.85 18.47 -11.46
C ASP A 54 3.73 19.20 -10.43
N LYS A 55 3.43 18.99 -9.15
CA LYS A 55 4.06 19.71 -8.03
C LYS A 55 5.50 19.28 -7.76
N ASP A 56 5.83 18.01 -8.00
CA ASP A 56 7.15 17.46 -7.72
C ASP A 56 8.09 17.50 -8.93
N GLY A 57 7.55 17.77 -10.12
CA GLY A 57 8.30 17.88 -11.35
C GLY A 57 8.78 16.52 -11.87
N LEU A 58 8.14 15.42 -11.46
CA LEU A 58 8.44 14.07 -11.92
C LEU A 58 7.46 13.59 -12.98
N GLY A 59 6.38 14.34 -13.23
CA GLY A 59 5.31 13.98 -14.13
C GLY A 59 4.11 13.37 -13.42
N ASP A 60 2.95 13.51 -14.04
CA ASP A 60 1.65 13.17 -13.48
C ASP A 60 1.11 11.83 -14.02
N ILE A 61 0.24 11.18 -13.25
CA ILE A 61 -0.45 9.96 -13.66
C ILE A 61 -1.45 10.23 -14.79
N GLY A 62 -1.95 11.47 -14.89
CA GLY A 62 -2.74 11.98 -15.99
C GLY A 62 -4.23 12.11 -15.68
N ILE A 63 -5.04 11.92 -16.71
CA ILE A 63 -6.50 12.03 -16.63
C ILE A 63 -7.17 10.72 -17.04
N THR A 64 -8.30 10.41 -16.40
CA THR A 64 -9.11 9.22 -16.70
C THR A 64 -10.43 9.63 -17.34
N PHE A 65 -10.80 8.91 -18.40
CA PHE A 65 -12.05 9.09 -19.14
C PHE A 65 -13.09 8.04 -18.75
N TRP A 66 -14.30 8.53 -18.54
CA TRP A 66 -15.49 7.79 -18.16
C TRP A 66 -16.62 8.05 -19.15
N VAL A 67 -17.46 7.05 -19.36
CA VAL A 67 -18.69 7.14 -20.15
C VAL A 67 -19.85 6.50 -19.41
N GLU A 68 -21.06 6.97 -19.69
CA GLU A 68 -22.28 6.28 -19.24
C GLU A 68 -22.41 4.94 -19.96
N GLY A 69 -22.66 3.88 -19.20
CA GLY A 69 -22.87 2.55 -19.77
C GLY A 69 -22.57 1.41 -18.81
N THR A 70 -22.40 0.23 -19.40
CA THR A 70 -22.10 -1.02 -18.71
C THR A 70 -21.11 -1.82 -19.52
N TYR A 71 -20.27 -2.62 -18.85
CA TYR A 71 -19.36 -3.55 -19.52
C TYR A 71 -20.14 -4.75 -20.09
N GLU A 72 -20.51 -4.64 -21.36
CA GLU A 72 -21.19 -5.65 -22.18
C GLU A 72 -20.44 -5.79 -23.51
N ASP A 73 -20.32 -7.02 -24.00
CA ASP A 73 -19.85 -7.37 -25.35
C ASP A 73 -21.00 -8.11 -26.05
N SER A 74 -21.83 -7.36 -26.74
CA SER A 74 -23.09 -7.86 -27.30
C SER A 74 -22.88 -8.63 -28.60
N ASP A 75 -21.82 -8.33 -29.34
CA ASP A 75 -21.51 -8.96 -30.63
C ASP A 75 -20.44 -10.06 -30.54
N ASN A 76 -19.90 -10.28 -29.33
CA ASN A 76 -18.90 -11.28 -28.97
C ASN A 76 -17.59 -11.13 -29.75
N ASN A 77 -17.16 -9.89 -29.98
CA ASN A 77 -15.91 -9.59 -30.67
C ASN A 77 -14.70 -9.51 -29.72
N GLY A 78 -14.91 -9.63 -28.41
CA GLY A 78 -13.87 -9.62 -27.38
C GLY A 78 -13.46 -8.23 -26.92
N ILE A 79 -14.24 -7.19 -27.21
CA ILE A 79 -14.04 -5.79 -26.80
C ILE A 79 -15.33 -5.33 -26.13
N TRP A 80 -15.23 -4.50 -25.09
CA TRP A 80 -16.44 -3.90 -24.52
C TRP A 80 -17.12 -2.94 -25.51
N ASP A 81 -18.43 -3.07 -25.70
CA ASP A 81 -19.25 -2.26 -26.61
C ASP A 81 -19.03 -0.74 -26.41
N VAL A 82 -18.78 -0.33 -25.16
CA VAL A 82 -18.54 1.07 -24.77
C VAL A 82 -17.25 1.65 -25.36
N CYS A 83 -16.27 0.81 -25.67
CA CYS A 83 -14.99 1.23 -26.24
C CYS A 83 -15.00 1.29 -27.77
N GLU A 84 -15.90 0.55 -28.41
CA GLU A 84 -16.01 0.56 -29.87
C GLU A 84 -16.73 1.79 -30.41
N ASN A 85 -17.62 2.36 -29.59
CA ASN A 85 -18.49 3.45 -30.01
C ASN A 85 -17.89 4.84 -29.73
N ILE A 86 -16.67 4.92 -29.18
CA ILE A 86 -16.07 6.18 -28.78
C ILE A 86 -14.72 6.43 -29.46
N GLN A 87 -14.51 7.69 -29.83
CA GLN A 87 -13.24 8.17 -30.34
C GLN A 87 -12.88 9.44 -29.57
N ILE A 88 -11.80 9.37 -28.79
CA ILE A 88 -11.21 10.50 -28.07
C ILE A 88 -9.89 10.84 -28.74
N THR A 89 -9.64 12.13 -28.93
CA THR A 89 -8.39 12.65 -29.50
C THR A 89 -7.85 13.73 -28.58
N ILE A 90 -6.60 13.61 -28.17
CA ILE A 90 -5.91 14.68 -27.44
C ILE A 90 -5.44 15.73 -28.45
N THR A 91 -5.83 16.99 -28.22
CA THR A 91 -5.58 18.10 -29.15
C THR A 91 -4.49 19.05 -28.68
N ASP A 92 -4.21 19.07 -27.38
CA ASP A 92 -3.11 19.80 -26.76
C ASP A 92 -2.59 18.97 -25.60
N VAL A 93 -1.27 18.86 -25.48
CA VAL A 93 -0.61 18.03 -24.45
C VAL A 93 0.67 18.74 -24.00
N PRO A 94 0.95 18.78 -22.68
CA PRO A 94 2.20 19.33 -22.18
C PRO A 94 3.38 18.39 -22.50
N GLU A 95 4.59 18.82 -22.13
CA GLU A 95 5.76 17.95 -22.22
C GLU A 95 5.58 16.71 -21.33
N ILE A 96 6.08 15.55 -21.76
CA ILE A 96 6.01 14.30 -21.00
C ILE A 96 7.37 13.88 -20.46
N ASN A 97 7.38 13.25 -19.29
CA ASN A 97 8.55 12.61 -18.73
C ASN A 97 8.78 11.25 -19.40
N LYS A 98 9.72 11.21 -20.34
CA LYS A 98 10.11 10.01 -21.08
C LYS A 98 10.88 8.96 -20.27
N GLU A 99 11.24 9.27 -19.02
CA GLU A 99 11.88 8.30 -18.13
C GLU A 99 10.88 7.30 -17.54
N TRP A 100 9.58 7.61 -17.56
CA TRP A 100 8.52 6.70 -17.13
C TRP A 100 8.33 5.59 -18.16
N ASP A 101 8.18 4.36 -17.67
CA ASP A 101 7.93 3.20 -18.52
C ASP A 101 6.67 3.43 -19.36
N TYR A 102 6.75 3.18 -20.66
CA TYR A 102 5.65 3.35 -21.63
C TYR A 102 5.20 4.80 -21.92
N ALA A 103 5.72 5.81 -21.23
CA ALA A 103 5.33 7.21 -21.46
C ALA A 103 5.59 7.66 -22.91
N GLU A 104 6.74 7.30 -23.48
CA GLU A 104 7.06 7.61 -24.88
C GLU A 104 6.14 6.88 -25.87
N ASN A 105 5.54 5.74 -25.50
CA ASN A 105 4.62 5.01 -26.37
C ASN A 105 3.25 5.70 -26.47
N TYR A 106 2.80 6.29 -25.36
CA TYR A 106 1.54 7.01 -25.29
C TYR A 106 1.70 8.45 -25.79
N ASP A 107 2.87 9.06 -25.61
CA ASP A 107 3.16 10.46 -26.00
C ASP A 107 2.12 11.46 -25.45
N GLY A 108 1.56 11.13 -24.28
CA GLY A 108 0.47 11.85 -23.62
C GLY A 108 -0.89 11.80 -24.33
N ASP A 109 -1.01 11.07 -25.44
CA ASP A 109 -2.27 10.83 -26.16
C ASP A 109 -3.19 9.88 -25.38
N PHE A 110 -4.44 9.78 -25.85
CA PHE A 110 -5.42 8.86 -25.30
C PHE A 110 -5.06 7.42 -25.62
N TYR A 111 -5.20 6.55 -24.62
CA TYR A 111 -5.09 5.11 -24.78
C TYR A 111 -6.17 4.40 -23.97
N PHE A 112 -6.66 3.29 -24.53
CA PHE A 112 -7.61 2.43 -23.82
C PHE A 112 -6.93 1.77 -22.63
N GLU A 113 -7.58 1.88 -21.48
CA GLU A 113 -7.15 1.25 -20.24
C GLU A 113 -8.34 1.20 -19.31
N VAL A 114 -9.05 0.07 -19.33
CA VAL A 114 -10.08 -0.19 -18.32
C VAL A 114 -9.39 -0.51 -17.00
N VAL A 115 -8.69 -1.65 -16.92
CA VAL A 115 -7.84 -2.01 -15.78
C VAL A 115 -6.44 -2.32 -16.29
N HIS A 116 -5.44 -1.58 -15.79
CA HIS A 116 -4.05 -1.87 -16.10
C HIS A 116 -3.68 -3.27 -15.61
N ASN A 117 -3.04 -4.04 -16.48
CA ASN A 117 -2.48 -5.35 -16.18
C ASN A 117 -3.51 -6.35 -15.61
N HIS A 118 -4.74 -6.34 -16.14
CA HIS A 118 -5.81 -7.22 -15.65
C HIS A 118 -5.44 -8.73 -15.77
N SER A 119 -4.58 -9.08 -16.74
CA SER A 119 -4.15 -10.46 -17.01
C SER A 119 -2.81 -10.85 -16.37
N GLY A 120 -2.04 -9.89 -15.86
CA GLY A 120 -0.67 -10.09 -15.37
C GLY A 120 0.44 -9.90 -16.41
N GLY A 121 0.12 -9.52 -17.66
CA GLY A 121 1.09 -9.29 -18.74
C GLY A 121 1.43 -7.82 -19.03
N GLY A 122 0.89 -6.87 -18.29
CA GLY A 122 1.15 -5.43 -18.41
C GLY A 122 0.27 -4.73 -19.45
N GLU A 123 -0.87 -5.30 -19.80
CA GLU A 123 -1.78 -4.77 -20.81
C GLU A 123 -2.55 -3.54 -20.31
N SER A 124 -2.74 -2.57 -21.19
CA SER A 124 -3.73 -1.51 -21.05
C SER A 124 -4.59 -1.54 -22.30
N ASP A 125 -5.81 -2.04 -22.17
CA ASP A 125 -6.75 -2.22 -23.27
C ASP A 125 -8.22 -2.11 -22.80
N CYS A 126 -9.14 -2.46 -23.70
CA CYS A 126 -10.57 -2.55 -23.43
C CYS A 126 -11.16 -3.92 -23.84
N SER A 127 -10.41 -4.99 -23.59
CA SER A 127 -10.84 -6.37 -23.86
C SER A 127 -12.01 -6.81 -22.96
N ASP A 128 -12.94 -7.61 -23.51
CA ASP A 128 -13.95 -8.34 -22.73
C ASP A 128 -13.27 -9.44 -21.90
N ASP A 129 -12.86 -9.06 -20.70
CA ASP A 129 -12.39 -9.98 -19.67
C ASP A 129 -13.03 -9.63 -18.33
N ALA A 130 -13.43 -10.66 -17.57
CA ALA A 130 -14.10 -10.46 -16.29
C ALA A 130 -13.24 -9.67 -15.27
N GLN A 131 -11.92 -9.70 -15.40
CA GLN A 131 -10.97 -8.93 -14.59
C GLN A 131 -10.73 -7.52 -15.14
N ASN A 132 -11.08 -7.26 -16.40
CA ASN A 132 -10.93 -5.97 -17.06
C ASN A 132 -12.19 -5.11 -16.91
N LYS A 133 -12.59 -4.85 -15.67
CA LYS A 133 -13.76 -4.02 -15.32
C LYS A 133 -13.43 -3.10 -14.16
N GLU A 134 -13.53 -1.79 -14.37
CA GLU A 134 -13.45 -0.81 -13.29
C GLU A 134 -14.85 -0.54 -12.73
N LEU A 135 -15.12 -1.06 -11.53
CA LEU A 135 -16.46 -1.03 -10.94
C LEU A 135 -16.66 0.12 -9.95
N GLY A 136 -15.64 0.93 -9.68
CA GLY A 136 -15.66 2.01 -8.67
C GLY A 136 -16.80 3.02 -8.85
N ARG A 137 -17.26 3.25 -10.09
CA ARG A 137 -18.38 4.16 -10.42
C ARG A 137 -19.55 3.47 -11.14
N SER A 138 -19.59 2.14 -11.11
CA SER A 138 -20.64 1.37 -11.79
C SER A 138 -22.03 1.57 -11.17
N ALA A 139 -22.10 1.88 -9.87
CA ALA A 139 -23.36 2.20 -9.19
C ALA A 139 -23.98 3.52 -9.70
N ASP A 140 -23.15 4.44 -10.15
CA ASP A 140 -23.53 5.73 -10.74
C ASP A 140 -23.80 5.62 -12.25
N GLY A 141 -23.60 4.44 -12.84
CA GLY A 141 -23.80 4.17 -14.25
C GLY A 141 -22.62 4.53 -15.15
N PHE A 142 -21.43 4.74 -14.58
CA PHE A 142 -20.22 5.06 -15.33
C PHE A 142 -19.26 3.87 -15.45
N VAL A 143 -18.57 3.81 -16.58
CA VAL A 143 -17.49 2.86 -16.85
C VAL A 143 -16.24 3.61 -17.30
N LYS A 144 -15.08 3.16 -16.80
CA LYS A 144 -13.78 3.65 -17.26
C LYS A 144 -13.47 3.04 -18.62
N ILE A 145 -12.96 3.84 -19.53
CA ILE A 145 -12.58 3.39 -20.88
C ILE A 145 -11.09 3.59 -21.19
N GLY A 146 -10.45 4.58 -20.57
CA GLY A 146 -9.06 4.88 -20.88
C GLY A 146 -8.54 6.09 -20.17
N ARG A 147 -7.31 6.44 -20.52
CA ARG A 147 -6.54 7.50 -19.87
C ARG A 147 -5.79 8.30 -20.92
N ALA A 148 -5.32 9.46 -20.52
CA ALA A 148 -4.41 10.28 -21.31
C ALA A 148 -3.46 11.04 -20.41
N CYS A 149 -2.47 11.69 -21.02
CA CYS A 149 -1.48 12.50 -20.32
C CYS A 149 -0.64 11.72 -19.29
N TYR A 150 -0.36 10.44 -19.55
CA TYR A 150 0.51 9.65 -18.69
C TYR A 150 1.93 10.22 -18.71
N ALA A 151 2.48 10.48 -17.52
CA ALA A 151 3.76 11.13 -17.27
C ALA A 151 3.85 12.60 -17.76
N CYS A 152 2.73 13.29 -17.92
CA CYS A 152 2.73 14.71 -18.29
C CYS A 152 3.32 15.60 -17.19
N TYR A 153 4.18 16.55 -17.57
CA TYR A 153 4.53 17.69 -16.72
C TYR A 153 3.36 18.68 -16.61
N ALA A 154 3.50 19.67 -15.73
CA ALA A 154 2.50 20.71 -15.54
C ALA A 154 2.16 21.45 -16.84
N GLY A 155 0.87 21.58 -17.12
CA GLY A 155 0.38 22.26 -18.31
C GLY A 155 -1.05 21.87 -18.69
N ASN A 156 -1.53 22.40 -19.81
CA ASN A 156 -2.89 22.12 -20.26
C ASN A 156 -2.92 20.86 -21.11
N VAL A 157 -3.86 19.98 -20.80
CA VAL A 157 -4.28 18.88 -21.68
C VAL A 157 -5.67 19.21 -22.23
N SER A 158 -5.84 19.15 -23.54
CA SER A 158 -7.13 19.38 -24.20
C SER A 158 -7.53 18.17 -25.03
N PHE A 159 -8.82 17.89 -25.12
CA PHE A 159 -9.34 16.76 -25.88
C PHE A 159 -10.61 17.11 -26.65
N GLU A 160 -10.89 16.29 -27.66
CA GLU A 160 -12.17 16.18 -28.36
C GLU A 160 -12.65 14.73 -28.34
N SER A 161 -13.96 14.53 -28.24
CA SER A 161 -14.61 13.22 -28.20
C SER A 161 -15.80 13.18 -29.15
N SER A 162 -16.02 12.02 -29.78
CA SER A 162 -17.18 11.77 -30.64
C SER A 162 -18.51 11.74 -29.87
N GLN A 163 -18.46 11.49 -28.57
CA GLN A 163 -19.62 11.42 -27.66
C GLN A 163 -19.32 12.11 -26.32
N PRO A 164 -20.33 12.47 -25.52
CA PRO A 164 -20.09 13.07 -24.21
C PRO A 164 -19.30 12.14 -23.29
N VAL A 165 -18.32 12.70 -22.59
CA VAL A 165 -17.46 12.02 -21.62
C VAL A 165 -17.44 12.76 -20.30
N TRP A 166 -17.02 12.02 -19.28
CA TRP A 166 -16.71 12.53 -17.95
C TRP A 166 -15.23 12.29 -17.69
N VAL A 167 -14.56 13.26 -17.09
CA VAL A 167 -13.10 13.20 -16.92
C VAL A 167 -12.74 13.48 -15.48
N THR A 168 -11.83 12.68 -14.93
CA THR A 168 -11.21 12.90 -13.62
C THR A 168 -9.72 13.17 -13.77
N TYR A 169 -9.21 14.11 -13.00
CA TYR A 169 -7.79 14.36 -12.83
C TYR A 169 -7.26 13.54 -11.63
N ASP A 170 -6.30 12.65 -11.89
CA ASP A 170 -6.04 11.53 -10.99
C ASP A 170 -5.10 11.84 -9.80
N ASP A 171 -4.28 12.89 -9.89
CA ASP A 171 -3.29 13.25 -8.85
C ASP A 171 -3.87 13.97 -7.61
N PRO A 172 -4.72 15.02 -7.72
CA PRO A 172 -5.29 15.68 -6.54
C PRO A 172 -6.21 14.78 -5.72
N ILE A 173 -6.79 13.76 -6.36
CA ILE A 173 -7.64 12.76 -5.69
C ILE A 173 -6.80 11.95 -4.68
N ILE A 174 -5.50 11.72 -4.92
CA ILE A 174 -4.62 10.94 -4.01
C ILE A 174 -4.25 11.70 -2.73
N GLU A 175 -4.04 13.01 -2.81
CA GLU A 175 -3.73 13.82 -1.61
C GLU A 175 -4.96 13.98 -0.71
N GLU A 176 -6.16 14.18 -1.28
CA GLU A 176 -7.40 14.32 -0.51
C GLU A 176 -7.82 12.99 0.15
N ILE A 177 -7.63 11.85 -0.53
CA ILE A 177 -7.88 10.53 0.08
C ILE A 177 -6.84 10.16 1.13
N MET A 178 -5.58 10.61 1.07
CA MET A 178 -4.60 10.21 2.08
C MET A 178 -5.00 10.67 3.49
N ASP A 179 -5.57 11.85 3.66
CA ASP A 179 -5.97 12.33 4.99
C ASP A 179 -7.18 11.56 5.55
N GLU A 180 -8.13 11.17 4.71
CA GLU A 180 -9.33 10.44 5.13
C GLU A 180 -9.07 8.92 5.28
N VAL A 181 -8.36 8.33 4.31
CA VAL A 181 -7.99 6.91 4.26
C VAL A 181 -6.95 6.56 5.33
N VAL A 182 -5.99 7.44 5.66
CA VAL A 182 -5.06 7.21 6.79
C VAL A 182 -5.81 7.17 8.13
N GLY A 183 -6.86 7.99 8.30
CA GLY A 183 -7.73 7.93 9.49
C GLY A 183 -8.42 6.58 9.65
N ILE A 184 -8.86 5.99 8.53
CA ILE A 184 -9.55 4.69 8.48
C ILE A 184 -8.57 3.53 8.66
N PHE A 185 -7.43 3.51 7.96
CA PHE A 185 -6.42 2.46 8.14
C PHE A 185 -5.77 2.52 9.51
N ALA A 186 -5.57 3.71 10.09
CA ALA A 186 -5.12 3.84 11.47
C ALA A 186 -6.22 3.40 12.46
N GLY A 187 -7.48 3.78 12.24
CA GLY A 187 -8.61 3.42 13.11
C GLY A 187 -8.93 1.91 13.08
N PHE A 188 -9.12 1.33 11.90
CA PHE A 188 -9.39 -0.10 11.72
C PHE A 188 -8.15 -0.97 11.91
N GLY A 189 -7.01 -0.61 11.32
CA GLY A 189 -5.80 -1.41 11.41
C GLY A 189 -5.27 -1.48 12.84
N LEU A 190 -5.13 -0.34 13.52
CA LEU A 190 -4.66 -0.32 14.92
C LEU A 190 -5.77 -0.74 15.89
N GLY A 191 -7.03 -0.44 15.59
CA GLY A 191 -8.19 -0.85 16.40
C GLY A 191 -8.43 -2.35 16.39
N PHE A 192 -8.36 -3.01 15.23
CA PHE A 192 -8.52 -4.46 15.09
C PHE A 192 -7.37 -5.24 15.73
N ILE A 193 -6.11 -4.80 15.52
CA ILE A 193 -4.94 -5.43 16.15
C ILE A 193 -4.99 -5.23 17.68
N GLY A 194 -5.35 -4.04 18.16
CA GLY A 194 -5.47 -3.75 19.59
C GLY A 194 -6.59 -4.54 20.28
N THR A 195 -7.75 -4.66 19.65
CA THR A 195 -8.89 -5.42 20.18
C THR A 195 -8.66 -6.94 20.14
N CYS A 196 -8.16 -7.48 19.04
CA CYS A 196 -7.90 -8.91 18.87
C CYS A 196 -6.80 -9.40 19.83
N CYS A 197 -5.67 -8.71 19.90
CA CYS A 197 -4.57 -9.09 20.80
C CYS A 197 -4.91 -8.78 22.27
N GLY A 198 -5.63 -7.69 22.55
CA GLY A 198 -6.04 -7.32 23.91
C GLY A 198 -6.94 -8.36 24.59
N VAL A 199 -7.90 -8.95 23.85
CA VAL A 199 -8.76 -10.04 24.35
C VAL A 199 -7.92 -11.28 24.68
N ILE A 200 -6.95 -11.64 23.84
CA ILE A 200 -6.07 -12.81 24.08
C ILE A 200 -5.24 -12.61 25.34
N PHE A 201 -4.64 -11.43 25.55
CA PHE A 201 -3.87 -11.14 26.77
C PHE A 201 -4.74 -11.13 28.03
N LEU A 202 -5.98 -10.65 27.93
CA LEU A 202 -6.93 -10.72 29.05
C LEU A 202 -7.33 -12.17 29.35
N ILE A 203 -7.61 -13.00 28.35
CA ILE A 203 -7.92 -14.42 28.53
C ILE A 203 -6.73 -15.16 29.17
N ILE A 204 -5.51 -14.94 28.68
CA ILE A 204 -4.30 -15.55 29.24
C ILE A 204 -4.07 -15.08 30.68
N GLY A 205 -4.23 -13.77 30.95
CA GLY A 205 -4.15 -13.21 32.30
C GLY A 205 -5.20 -13.79 33.26
N LEU A 206 -6.42 -14.04 32.76
CA LEU A 206 -7.53 -14.59 33.53
C LEU A 206 -7.33 -16.10 33.79
N ILE A 207 -6.82 -16.85 32.81
CA ILE A 207 -6.39 -18.25 32.98
C ILE A 207 -5.27 -18.33 34.01
N MET A 208 -4.23 -17.48 33.94
CA MET A 208 -3.18 -17.43 34.97
C MET A 208 -3.73 -17.06 36.34
N ALA A 209 -4.69 -16.12 36.43
CA ALA A 209 -5.31 -15.73 37.69
C ALA A 209 -6.14 -16.87 38.33
N LEU A 210 -6.80 -17.70 37.51
CA LEU A 210 -7.62 -18.83 37.96
C LEU A 210 -6.82 -20.10 38.23
N THR A 211 -5.79 -20.38 37.44
CA THR A 211 -4.96 -21.59 37.55
C THR A 211 -3.84 -21.46 38.59
N MET A 212 -3.33 -20.25 38.84
CA MET A 212 -2.28 -20.01 39.85
C MET A 212 -2.85 -19.79 41.25
N LYS A 213 -3.88 -20.55 41.63
CA LYS A 213 -4.37 -20.59 43.01
C LYS A 213 -3.88 -21.86 43.71
N GLY A 214 -2.65 -21.77 44.21
CA GLY A 214 -2.09 -22.70 45.20
C GLY A 214 -0.99 -23.59 44.64
N GLY A 215 0.24 -23.41 45.13
CA GLY A 215 1.29 -24.43 45.00
C GLY A 215 2.69 -23.87 44.77
N GLY A 216 3.44 -23.77 45.87
CA GLY A 216 4.90 -23.90 46.04
C GLY A 216 5.86 -23.66 44.87
N GLN A 217 6.89 -22.87 45.17
CA GLN A 217 8.14 -22.78 44.42
C GLN A 217 8.59 -24.13 43.82
N GLN A 218 8.57 -24.25 42.50
CA GLN A 218 9.30 -25.32 41.82
C GLN A 218 10.59 -24.75 41.26
N GLN A 219 11.67 -25.12 41.93
CA GLN A 219 13.05 -24.88 41.55
C GLN A 219 13.27 -25.38 40.11
N MET A 220 13.91 -24.55 39.29
CA MET A 220 14.34 -24.97 37.95
C MET A 220 15.39 -26.08 38.10
N MET A 221 15.02 -27.33 37.82
CA MET A 221 15.97 -28.42 37.68
C MET A 221 16.59 -28.30 36.29
N TYR A 222 17.78 -27.70 36.23
CA TYR A 222 18.59 -27.63 35.02
C TYR A 222 19.15 -29.03 34.71
N MET A 223 18.74 -29.60 33.58
CA MET A 223 19.29 -30.85 33.07
C MET A 223 20.08 -30.55 31.78
N PRO A 224 21.42 -30.62 31.79
CA PRO A 224 22.21 -30.47 30.58
C PRO A 224 22.13 -31.75 29.72
N PRO A 225 22.19 -31.64 28.38
CA PRO A 225 22.08 -32.78 27.48
C PRO A 225 23.31 -33.69 27.59
N ALA A 226 23.02 -34.99 27.72
CA ALA A 226 23.98 -36.07 27.66
C ALA A 226 24.33 -36.36 26.19
N ASP A 227 25.58 -36.13 25.82
CA ASP A 227 26.42 -37.06 25.03
C ASP A 227 27.67 -36.35 24.51
N ASN A 228 28.73 -36.37 25.32
CA ASN A 228 29.98 -36.95 24.86
C ASN A 228 30.88 -37.23 26.07
N MET A 229 30.93 -38.52 26.38
CA MET A 229 31.58 -39.12 27.53
C MET A 229 33.12 -39.12 27.39
N MET A 230 33.77 -38.69 28.48
CA MET A 230 35.03 -39.18 29.04
C MET A 230 36.35 -38.90 28.31
N ILE A 231 37.21 -38.07 28.94
CA ILE A 231 38.50 -38.51 29.48
C ILE A 231 38.92 -37.58 30.62
N ALA A 232 39.48 -38.20 31.65
CA ALA A 232 39.67 -37.71 32.99
C ALA A 232 40.95 -36.85 33.19
N GLN A 233 41.00 -36.26 34.39
CA GLN A 233 42.17 -35.78 35.15
C GLN A 233 42.65 -34.32 34.93
N GLN A 234 42.30 -33.49 35.91
CA GLN A 234 43.13 -32.38 36.43
C GLN A 234 44.43 -32.94 37.06
N PRO A 235 45.56 -32.20 37.11
CA PRO A 235 45.62 -30.95 37.88
C PRO A 235 46.47 -29.79 37.30
N THR A 236 46.13 -28.58 37.77
CA THR A 236 46.91 -27.33 37.93
C THR A 236 48.33 -27.23 37.35
N VAL A 237 48.65 -26.13 36.65
CA VAL A 237 49.81 -25.20 36.88
C VAL A 237 49.95 -24.16 35.75
N GLN A 238 49.97 -22.86 36.14
CA GLN A 238 50.56 -21.62 35.55
C GLN A 238 50.33 -21.19 34.09
N PRO A 239 50.25 -19.86 33.84
CA PRO A 239 50.01 -19.31 32.50
C PRO A 239 51.30 -19.34 31.67
N THR A 240 51.30 -20.11 30.58
CA THR A 240 52.37 -20.08 29.58
C THR A 240 52.10 -18.94 28.60
N THR A 241 52.95 -17.93 28.65
CA THR A 241 53.09 -16.86 27.66
C THR A 241 53.33 -17.45 26.27
N THR A 242 52.44 -17.19 25.32
CA THR A 242 52.72 -17.41 23.89
C THR A 242 53.13 -16.10 23.24
N HIS A 243 54.41 -16.07 22.89
CA HIS A 243 55.09 -15.05 22.10
C HIS A 243 54.44 -15.01 20.70
N MET A 244 53.66 -13.98 20.40
CA MET A 244 53.27 -13.69 19.02
C MET A 244 54.22 -12.63 18.46
N SER A 245 54.99 -13.05 17.46
CA SER A 245 55.89 -12.23 16.67
C SER A 245 55.10 -11.10 15.99
N GLN A 246 55.46 -9.87 16.31
CA GLN A 246 54.89 -8.66 15.74
C GLN A 246 55.38 -8.50 14.28
N PRO A 247 54.50 -8.17 13.32
CA PRO A 247 54.93 -7.80 11.98
C PRO A 247 55.64 -6.44 12.00
N ASP A 248 56.85 -6.44 11.44
CA ASP A 248 57.70 -5.27 11.23
C ASP A 248 57.11 -4.41 10.09
N PHE A 249 56.59 -3.24 10.44
CA PHE A 249 56.20 -2.22 9.48
C PHE A 249 57.30 -1.15 9.47
N GLY A 250 58.24 -1.34 8.55
CA GLY A 250 59.31 -0.41 8.25
C GLY A 250 58.80 1.02 8.03
N GLN A 251 59.61 1.96 8.50
CA GLN A 251 59.36 3.39 8.55
C GLN A 251 58.98 4.02 7.18
N PRO A 252 58.10 5.04 7.17
CA PRO A 252 57.87 5.84 5.97
C PRO A 252 59.10 6.72 5.67
N PRO A 253 59.44 6.95 4.39
CA PRO A 253 60.56 7.83 4.05
C PRO A 253 60.23 9.28 4.40
N GLN A 254 61.06 9.88 5.25
CA GLN A 254 61.17 11.32 5.42
C GLN A 254 61.73 11.95 4.13
N GLY A 255 61.11 13.02 3.66
CA GLY A 255 61.41 13.64 2.37
C GLY A 255 62.62 14.58 2.34
N GLY A 256 62.82 15.17 1.15
CA GLY A 256 63.42 16.49 0.96
C GLY A 256 64.83 16.52 0.35
N LEU A 257 64.90 16.65 -0.99
CA LEU A 257 65.45 17.79 -1.76
C LEU A 257 65.51 17.43 -3.25
#